data_AF-A0A924Z9R9-F1
#
_entry.id   AF-A0A924Z9R9-F1
#
_cell.length_a   1.000
_cell.length_b   1.000
_cell.length_c   1.000
_cell.angle_alpha   90.00
_cell.angle_beta   90.00
_cell.angle_gamma   90.00
#
_symmetry.space_group_name_H-M   'P 1'
#
loop_
_entity.id
_entity.type
_entity.pdbx_description
1 polymer ?
#
loop_
_entity_poly.entity_id
_entity_poly.type
_entity_poly.pdbx_seq_one_letter_code
_entity_poly.pdbx_strand_id
1 'polypeptide(L)'
;GAPIDLVFPKEGLGWDLEAFAIHKGTKKLDAAKKLADWASSKDAMLLYGKNFAITAQPGVAAPLVNVPKDYEARLVKMDFTVAADSRERVLAEWNQRYNAKSEPKK
;
A
#
# COMPACT_ATOMS: atom_id res chain seq x y z
N GLY A 1 8.37 25.16 5.33
CA GLY A 1 7.44 24.09 4.90
C GLY A 1 6.05 24.67 4.78
N ALA A 2 5.22 24.14 3.88
CA ALA A 2 3.81 24.52 3.81
C ALA A 2 3.06 24.10 5.08
N PRO A 3 2.01 24.82 5.51
CA PRO A 3 1.19 24.43 6.67
C PRO A 3 0.35 23.20 6.29
N ILE A 4 0.83 22.01 6.65
CA ILE A 4 0.17 20.73 6.36
C ILE A 4 -0.13 20.04 7.69
N ASP A 5 -1.40 19.70 7.90
CA ASP A 5 -1.86 18.90 9.03
C ASP A 5 -2.11 17.45 8.59
N LEU A 6 -1.69 16.49 9.42
CA LEU A 6 -2.02 15.08 9.23
C LEU A 6 -3.34 14.76 9.94
N VAL A 7 -4.32 14.26 9.19
CA VAL A 7 -5.62 13.86 9.70
C VAL A 7 -5.79 12.35 9.52
N PHE A 8 -6.15 11.66 10.61
CA PHE A 8 -6.38 10.21 10.62
C PHE A 8 -7.86 9.93 10.92
N PRO A 9 -8.66 9.53 9.93
CA PRO A 9 -10.07 9.14 10.12
C PRO A 9 -10.25 8.11 11.24
N LYS A 10 -11.34 8.24 12.00
CA LYS A 10 -11.62 7.38 13.17
C LYS A 10 -12.31 6.07 12.79
N GLU A 11 -12.96 6.07 11.62
CA GLU A 11 -13.71 4.95 11.04
C GLU A 11 -12.77 3.84 10.54
N GLY A 12 -11.52 4.18 10.28
CA GLY A 12 -10.48 3.27 9.82
C GLY A 12 -9.63 3.88 8.72
N LEU A 13 -8.41 3.36 8.58
CA LEU A 13 -7.45 3.79 7.58
C LEU A 13 -7.36 2.72 6.49
N GLY A 14 -7.64 3.12 5.25
CA GLY A 14 -7.33 2.31 4.08
C GLY A 14 -5.82 2.17 3.92
N TRP A 15 -5.41 1.03 3.38
CA TRP A 15 -4.01 0.74 3.09
C TRP A 15 -3.92 -0.23 1.91
N ASP A 16 -2.78 -0.21 1.25
CA ASP A 16 -2.40 -1.14 0.20
C ASP A 16 -1.07 -1.82 0.56
N LEU A 17 -0.76 -2.91 -0.14
CA LEU A 17 0.51 -3.62 0.00
C LEU A 17 1.31 -3.46 -1.28
N GLU A 18 2.45 -2.77 -1.18
CA GLU A 18 3.43 -2.75 -2.26
C GLU A 18 4.06 -4.14 -2.41
N ALA A 19 3.79 -4.79 -3.54
CA ALA A 19 4.25 -6.15 -3.83
C ALA A 19 5.16 -6.18 -5.06
N PHE A 20 6.07 -7.16 -5.08
CA PHE A 20 6.88 -7.49 -6.24
C PHE A 20 6.69 -8.97 -6.62
N ALA A 21 6.91 -9.28 -7.90
CA ALA A 21 6.82 -10.64 -8.41
C ALA A 21 7.92 -10.92 -9.43
N ILE A 22 8.38 -12.17 -9.48
CA ILE A 22 9.31 -12.62 -10.52
C ILE A 22 8.50 -12.92 -11.78
N HIS A 23 8.85 -12.27 -12.89
CA HIS A 23 8.18 -12.49 -14.17
C HIS A 23 8.40 -13.93 -14.68
N LYS A 24 7.32 -14.56 -15.15
CA LYS A 24 7.37 -15.91 -15.71
C LYS A 24 8.23 -15.93 -16.98
N GLY A 25 9.15 -16.89 -17.07
CA GLY A 25 10.02 -17.05 -18.24
C GLY A 25 11.21 -16.09 -18.29
N THR A 26 11.52 -15.38 -17.19
CA THR A 26 12.74 -14.57 -17.13
C THR A 26 14.00 -15.39 -17.43
N LYS A 27 14.88 -14.85 -18.28
CA LYS A 27 16.20 -15.45 -18.57
C LYS A 27 17.19 -15.29 -17.42
N LYS A 28 16.83 -14.56 -16.35
CA LYS A 28 17.68 -14.20 -15.21
C LYS A 28 17.04 -14.62 -13.89
N LEU A 29 16.53 -15.86 -13.82
CA LEU A 29 15.79 -16.35 -12.66
C LEU A 29 16.60 -16.26 -11.36
N ASP A 30 17.87 -16.68 -11.38
CA ASP A 30 18.71 -16.67 -10.17
C ASP A 30 18.95 -15.26 -9.64
N ALA A 31 19.15 -14.28 -10.53
CA ALA A 31 19.30 -12.89 -10.14
C ALA A 31 17.98 -12.32 -9.58
N ALA A 32 16.85 -12.65 -10.22
CA ALA A 32 15.53 -12.23 -9.76
C ALA A 32 15.19 -12.81 -8.38
N LYS A 33 15.54 -14.08 -8.12
CA LYS A 33 15.40 -14.71 -6.80
C LYS A 33 16.24 -14.02 -5.74
N LYS A 34 17.53 -13.79 -6.02
CA LYS A 34 18.41 -13.06 -5.08
C LYS A 34 17.86 -11.68 -4.70
N LEU A 35 17.29 -10.96 -5.68
CA LEU A 35 16.66 -9.67 -5.40
C LEU A 35 15.38 -9.84 -4.57
N ALA A 36 14.53 -10.81 -4.89
CA ALA A 36 13.31 -11.10 -4.14
C ALA A 36 13.59 -11.51 -2.68
N ASP A 37 14.60 -12.35 -2.46
CA ASP A 37 15.05 -12.78 -1.13
C ASP A 37 15.55 -11.58 -0.32
N TRP A 38 16.35 -10.71 -0.94
CA TRP A 38 16.81 -9.49 -0.27
C TRP A 38 15.66 -8.50 0.00
N ALA A 39 14.79 -8.24 -0.98
CA ALA A 39 13.71 -7.26 -0.87
C ALA A 39 12.64 -7.65 0.16
N SER A 40 12.53 -8.95 0.48
CA SER A 40 11.67 -9.47 1.56
C SER A 40 12.38 -9.66 2.91
N SER A 41 13.68 -9.36 2.97
CA SER A 41 14.49 -9.53 4.19
C SER A 41 14.23 -8.44 5.23
N LYS A 42 14.64 -8.73 6.48
CA LYS A 42 14.58 -7.75 7.57
C LYS A 42 15.41 -6.50 7.29
N ASP A 43 16.56 -6.64 6.63
CA ASP A 43 17.43 -5.52 6.30
C ASP A 43 16.76 -4.57 5.30
N ALA A 44 16.07 -5.11 4.30
CA ALA A 44 15.27 -4.31 3.38
C ALA A 44 14.10 -3.63 4.11
N MET A 45 13.39 -4.34 5.00
CA MET A 45 12.31 -3.75 5.80
C MET A 45 12.80 -2.60 6.69
N LEU A 46 13.99 -2.71 7.28
CA LEU A 46 14.61 -1.62 8.06
C LEU A 46 14.93 -0.40 7.18
N LEU A 47 15.35 -0.62 5.93
CA LEU A 47 15.56 0.46 4.97
C LEU A 47 14.24 1.12 4.57
N TYR A 48 13.19 0.33 4.32
CA TYR A 48 11.86 0.85 3.99
C TYR A 48 11.23 1.62 5.16
N GLY A 49 11.42 1.14 6.39
CA GLY A 49 10.91 1.78 7.62
C GLY A 49 11.49 3.17 7.91
N LYS A 50 12.47 3.65 7.15
CA LYS A 50 12.95 5.04 7.20
C LYS A 50 11.96 6.03 6.53
N ASN A 51 11.19 5.54 5.57
CA ASN A 51 10.30 6.37 4.75
C ASN A 51 8.82 6.00 4.94
N PHE A 52 8.53 4.76 5.36
CA PHE A 52 7.16 4.27 5.56
C PHE A 52 6.84 4.12 7.04
N ALA A 53 5.59 4.45 7.40
CA ALA A 53 5.08 4.30 8.77
C ALA A 53 4.93 2.84 9.21
N ILE A 54 4.72 1.94 8.25
CA ILE A 54 4.53 0.49 8.43
C ILE A 54 5.28 -0.21 7.30
N THR A 55 5.88 -1.36 7.58
CA THR A 55 6.43 -2.26 6.57
C THR A 55 5.77 -3.63 6.66
N ALA A 56 6.02 -4.50 5.68
CA ALA A 56 5.42 -5.84 5.64
C ALA A 56 5.84 -6.73 6.83
N GLN A 57 6.89 -6.35 7.57
CA GLN A 57 7.26 -6.97 8.84
C GLN A 57 6.85 -6.07 10.02
N PRO A 58 5.86 -6.50 10.84
CA PRO A 58 5.41 -5.72 11.98
C PRO A 58 6.55 -5.36 12.95
N GLY A 59 6.51 -4.13 13.47
CA GLY A 59 7.48 -3.65 14.46
C GLY A 59 8.87 -3.31 13.93
N VAL A 60 9.10 -3.32 12.61
CA VAL A 60 10.38 -2.93 12.01
C VAL A 60 10.47 -1.43 11.71
N ALA A 61 9.35 -0.80 11.35
CA ALA A 61 9.31 0.63 11.08
C ALA A 61 9.51 1.44 12.37
N ALA A 62 10.33 2.49 12.28
CA ALA A 62 10.55 3.38 13.41
C ALA A 62 9.33 4.31 13.59
N PRO A 63 8.99 4.72 14.83
CA PRO A 63 7.93 5.69 15.05
C PRO A 63 8.22 7.01 14.33
N LEU A 64 7.23 7.52 13.59
CA LEU A 64 7.30 8.82 12.93
C LEU A 64 6.70 9.88 13.85
N VAL A 65 7.35 11.05 13.96
CA VAL A 65 7.01 12.11 14.95
C VAL A 65 5.54 12.53 14.90
N ASN A 66 4.93 12.58 13.72
CA ASN A 66 3.56 13.04 13.52
C ASN A 66 2.54 11.92 13.28
N VAL A 67 2.95 10.64 13.43
CA VAL A 67 2.08 9.48 13.25
C VAL A 67 1.70 8.93 14.63
N PRO A 68 0.39 8.72 14.91
CA PRO A 68 -0.06 8.15 16.17
C PRO A 68 0.53 6.76 16.44
N LYS A 69 0.81 6.45 17.71
CA LYS A 69 1.34 5.13 18.10
C LYS A 69 0.39 3.96 17.82
N ASP A 70 -0.91 4.26 17.74
CA ASP A 70 -1.96 3.30 17.43
C ASP A 70 -2.28 3.23 15.93
N TYR A 71 -1.47 3.84 15.06
CA TYR A 71 -1.69 3.90 13.62
C TYR A 71 -1.92 2.51 12.98
N GLU A 72 -1.08 1.52 13.31
CA GLU A 72 -1.26 0.13 12.86
C GLU A 72 -2.61 -0.46 13.26
N ALA A 73 -3.09 -0.16 14.47
CA ALA A 73 -4.36 -0.67 14.98
C ALA A 73 -5.59 0.01 14.32
N ARG A 74 -5.39 1.13 13.63
CA ARG A 74 -6.45 1.85 12.90
C ARG A 74 -6.62 1.36 11.46
N LEU A 75 -5.72 0.52 10.97
CA LEU A 75 -5.84 -0.05 9.62
C LEU A 75 -7.09 -0.93 9.52
N VAL A 76 -7.88 -0.72 8.47
CA VAL A 76 -9.03 -1.59 8.21
C VAL A 76 -8.56 -3.01 7.87
N LYS A 77 -9.36 -4.01 8.22
CA LYS A 77 -9.11 -5.37 7.74
C LYS A 77 -9.27 -5.41 6.21
N MET A 78 -8.19 -5.67 5.50
CA MET A 78 -8.18 -5.79 4.04
C MET A 78 -8.10 -7.27 3.64
N ASP A 79 -8.97 -7.68 2.72
CA ASP A 79 -8.88 -8.96 2.04
C ASP A 79 -8.53 -8.69 0.57
N PHE A 80 -7.27 -8.94 0.20
CA PHE A 80 -6.77 -8.66 -1.14
C PHE A 80 -7.37 -9.56 -2.21
N THR A 81 -7.83 -10.77 -1.86
CA THR A 81 -8.53 -11.65 -2.79
C THR A 81 -9.89 -11.06 -3.12
N VAL A 82 -10.67 -10.68 -2.11
CA VAL A 82 -11.97 -10.03 -2.32
C VAL A 82 -11.82 -8.70 -3.09
N ALA A 83 -10.79 -7.92 -2.77
CA ALA A 83 -10.49 -6.67 -3.46
C ALA A 83 -10.16 -6.89 -4.95
N ALA A 84 -9.35 -7.92 -5.26
CA ALA A 84 -9.01 -8.27 -6.63
C ALA A 84 -10.23 -8.79 -7.41
N ASP A 85 -10.98 -9.73 -6.84
CA ASP A 85 -12.15 -10.33 -7.49
C ASP A 85 -13.28 -9.31 -7.71
N SER A 86 -13.42 -8.34 -6.79
CA SER A 86 -14.43 -7.28 -6.90
C SER A 86 -14.01 -6.13 -7.82
N ARG A 87 -12.76 -6.07 -8.29
CA ARG A 87 -12.18 -4.89 -8.95
C ARG A 87 -13.04 -4.38 -10.11
N GLU A 88 -13.42 -5.27 -11.03
CA GLU A 88 -14.18 -4.88 -12.22
C GLU A 88 -15.54 -4.29 -11.85
N ARG A 89 -16.28 -4.97 -10.97
CA ARG A 89 -17.58 -4.52 -10.47
C ARG A 89 -17.49 -3.16 -9.80
N VAL A 90 -16.50 -2.97 -8.93
CA VAL A 90 -16.31 -1.71 -8.18
C VAL A 90 -15.97 -0.56 -9.13
N LEU A 91 -15.07 -0.78 -10.09
CA LEU A 91 -14.71 0.24 -11.08
C LEU A 91 -15.87 0.58 -12.01
N ALA A 92 -16.66 -0.41 -12.44
CA ALA A 92 -17.85 -0.19 -13.25
C ALA A 92 -18.88 0.67 -12.50
N GLU A 93 -19.17 0.32 -11.24
CA GLU A 93 -20.11 1.08 -10.40
C GLU A 93 -19.61 2.51 -10.14
N TRP A 94 -18.31 2.67 -9.85
CA TRP A 94 -17.70 3.97 -9.65
C TRP A 94 -17.84 4.84 -10.91
N ASN A 95 -17.56 4.27 -12.08
CA ASN A 95 -17.70 4.97 -13.34
C ASN A 95 -19.15 5.37 -13.60
N GLN A 96 -20.11 4.48 -13.37
CA GLN A 96 -21.53 4.79 -13.55
C GLN A 96 -21.99 5.95 -12.65
N ARG A 97 -21.55 5.99 -11.39
CA ARG A 97 -22.01 7.00 -10.41
C ARG A 97 -21.29 8.33 -10.52
N TYR A 98 -20.00 8.32 -10.84
CA TYR A 98 -19.12 9.47 -10.62
C TYR A 98 -18.40 9.97 -11.88
N ASN A 99 -18.34 9.19 -12.97
CA ASN A 99 -17.66 9.59 -14.20
C ASN A 99 -18.44 10.64 -15.02
N ALA A 100 -19.66 10.99 -14.63
CA ALA A 100 -20.41 12.07 -15.28
C ALA A 100 -19.94 13.48 -14.87
N LYS A 101 -19.07 13.60 -13.85
CA LYS A 101 -18.57 14.87 -13.31
C LYS A 101 -17.08 15.13 -13.61
N SER A 102 -16.39 14.21 -14.31
CA SER A 102 -14.94 14.25 -14.52
C SER A 102 -14.49 15.16 -15.66
N GLU A 103 -15.38 15.61 -16.56
CA GLU A 103 -15.06 16.60 -17.59
C GLU A 103 -16.21 17.61 -17.79
N PRO A 104 -15.93 18.90 -18.06
CA PRO A 104 -16.93 19.81 -18.60
C PRO A 104 -17.38 19.28 -19.96
N LYS A 105 -18.69 19.05 -20.15
CA LYS A 105 -19.24 18.82 -21.49
C LYS A 105 -18.95 20.07 -22.32
N LYS A 106 -18.10 19.95 -23.35
CA LYS A 106 -17.95 20.97 -24.39
C LYS A 106 -19.20 21.03 -25.25
#